data_AF-X0Z532-F1
#
_entry.id   AF-X0Z532-F1
#
_cell.length_a   1.000
_cell.length_b   1.000
_cell.length_c   1.000
_cell.angle_alpha   90.00
_cell.angle_beta   90.00
_cell.angle_gamma   90.00
#
_symmetry.space_group_name_H-M   'P 1'
#
loop_
_entity.id
_entity.type
_entity.pdbx_description
1 polymer ?
#
loop_
_entity_poly.entity_id
_entity_poly.type
_entity_poly.pdbx_seq_one_letter_code
_entity_poly.pdbx_strand_id
1 'polypeptide(L)' 'TLEGHKKYVTSVGFSPDGKYIVSGSNDKTIKIWDILQQP' A
#
# COMPACT_ATOMS: atom_id res chain seq x y z
N THR A 1 -1.51 11.43 -0.16
CA THR A 1 -0.37 10.60 -0.60
C THR A 1 -0.28 9.41 0.34
N LEU A 2 0.01 8.20 -0.15
CA LEU A 2 0.30 7.04 0.72
C LEU A 2 1.76 7.16 1.17
N GLU A 3 1.97 7.83 2.31
CA GLU A 3 3.30 8.22 2.78
C GLU A 3 3.90 7.17 3.71
N GLY A 4 5.15 6.78 3.43
CA GLY A 4 5.91 5.94 4.34
C GLY A 4 6.94 5.04 3.66
N HIS A 5 6.84 4.79 2.36
CA HIS A 5 7.93 4.14 1.64
C HIS A 5 9.12 5.09 1.52
N LYS A 6 10.33 4.57 1.76
CA LYS A 6 11.57 5.36 1.72
C LYS A 6 12.27 5.31 0.36
N LYS A 7 11.77 4.48 -0.56
CA LYS A 7 12.27 4.30 -1.93
C LYS A 7 11.11 4.04 -2.88
N TYR A 8 11.40 3.96 -4.18
CA TYR A 8 10.42 3.72 -5.24
C TYR A 8 9.53 2.51 -4.96
N VAL A 9 8.23 2.74 -5.09
CA VAL A 9 7.21 1.69 -5.16
C VAL A 9 7.33 1.02 -6.52
N THR A 10 7.49 -0.29 -6.54
CA THR A 10 7.70 -1.09 -7.76
C THR A 10 6.48 -1.92 -8.12
N SER A 11 5.55 -2.11 -7.20
CA SER A 11 4.31 -2.86 -7.42
C SER A 11 3.17 -2.35 -6.54
N VAL A 12 1.95 -2.47 -7.05
CA VAL A 12 0.70 -2.19 -6.33
C VAL A 12 -0.31 -3.30 -6.59
N GLY A 13 -1.13 -3.61 -5.59
CA GLY A 13 -2.21 -4.59 -5.68
C GLY A 13 -3.42 -4.16 -4.87
N PHE A 14 -4.60 -4.60 -5.31
CA PHE A 14 -5.88 -4.35 -4.65
C PHE A 14 -6.44 -5.66 -4.13
N SER A 15 -7.04 -5.64 -2.94
CA SER A 15 -7.83 -6.78 -2.48
C SER A 15 -9.12 -6.90 -3.31
N PRO A 16 -9.63 -8.12 -3.59
CA PRO A 16 -10.86 -8.30 -4.37
C PRO A 16 -12.09 -7.63 -3.77
N ASP A 17 -12.11 -7.48 -2.45
CA ASP A 17 -13.19 -6.81 -1.70
C ASP A 17 -13.01 -5.29 -1.58
N GLY A 18 -11.94 -4.73 -2.16
CA GLY A 18 -11.65 -3.30 -2.16
C GLY A 18 -11.28 -2.72 -0.79
N LYS A 19 -11.03 -3.54 0.24
CA LYS A 19 -10.71 -3.08 1.59
C LYS A 19 -9.25 -2.75 1.81
N TYR A 20 -8.37 -3.27 0.97
CA TYR A 20 -6.93 -3.06 1.12
C TYR A 20 -6.24 -2.71 -0.19
N ILE A 21 -5.26 -1.82 -0.07
CA ILE A 21 -4.18 -1.66 -1.04
C ILE A 21 -2.91 -2.24 -0.45
N VAL A 22 -2.14 -2.96 -1.25
CA VAL A 22 -0.81 -3.44 -0.91
C VAL A 22 0.21 -2.80 -1.84
N SER A 23 1.29 -2.25 -1.29
CA SER A 23 2.40 -1.68 -2.06
C SER A 23 3.73 -2.32 -1.68
N GLY A 24 4.53 -2.67 -2.69
CA GLY A 24 5.90 -3.16 -2.54
C GLY A 24 6.93 -2.11 -2.99
N SER A 25 8.06 -2.02 -2.31
CA SER A 25 9.09 -1.01 -2.59
C SER A 25 10.52 -1.55 -2.52
N ASN A 26 11.43 -0.86 -3.22
CA ASN A 26 12.88 -1.07 -3.11
C ASN A 26 13.44 -0.78 -1.71
N ASP A 27 12.64 -0.22 -0.79
CA ASP A 27 12.99 -0.08 0.63
C ASP A 27 12.91 -1.41 1.41
N LYS A 28 12.62 -2.52 0.72
CA LYS A 28 12.52 -3.87 1.25
C LYS A 28 11.32 -4.08 2.17
N THR A 29 10.27 -3.26 2.01
CA THR A 29 9.02 -3.40 2.77
C THR A 29 7.82 -3.59 1.87
N ILE A 30 6.81 -4.23 2.44
CA ILE A 30 5.44 -4.24 1.95
C ILE A 30 4.61 -3.42 2.93
N LYS A 31 3.73 -2.55 2.41
CA LYS A 31 2.77 -1.80 3.23
C LYS A 31 1.35 -2.18 2.83
N ILE A 32 0.48 -2.28 3.84
CA ILE A 32 -0.95 -2.55 3.69
C ILE A 32 -1.69 -1.30 4.16
N TRP A 33 -2.64 -0.86 3.34
CA TRP A 33 -3.44 0.32 3.58
C TRP A 33 -4.90 -0.09 3.66
N ASP A 34 -5.54 0.13 4.80
CA ASP A 34 -6.97 -0.06 4.95
C ASP A 34 -7.72 1.13 4.32
N ILE A 35 -8.52 0.86 3.29
CA ILE A 35 -9.27 1.90 2.56
C ILE A 35 -10.63 2.19 3.20
N LEU A 36 -11.08 1.35 4.14
CA LEU A 36 -12.35 1.54 4.84
C LEU A 36 -12.21 2.33 6.14
N GLN A 37 -10.99 2.70 6.55
CA GLN A 37 -10.77 3.61 7.67
C GLN A 37 -10.69 5.06 7.20
N GLN A 38 -11.86 5.64 6.96
CA GLN A 38 -12.10 7.07 7.11
C GLN A 38 -13.18 7.25 8.19
N PRO A 39 -13.04 8.19 9.15
CA PRO A 39 -14.18 8.96 9.58
C PRO A 39 -14.69 9.86 8.44
#